data_AF-A0A4V1ZTY4-F1
#
_entry.id   AF-A0A4V1ZTY4-F1
#
_cell.length_a   1.000
_cell.length_b   1.000
_cell.length_c   1.000
_cell.angle_alpha   90.00
_cell.angle_beta   90.00
_cell.angle_gamma   90.00
#
_symmetry.space_group_name_H-M   'P 1'
#
loop_
_entity.id
_entity.type
_entity.pdbx_description
1 polymer ?
#
loop_
_entity_poly.entity_id
_entity_poly.type
_entity_poly.pdbx_seq_one_letter_code
_entity_poly.pdbx_strand_id
1 'polypeptide(L)'
;MKINLTTKLFAGFLLLLGLFAAVLLLNYQLAGQVLRNSQRVEASQHISADGTTLLRSIIDMETGFRGYLLIGNEQMLDPYYAGERDLLTRFNQLRDQLTDEPIQRQRLDTTRHLFQQWTSYTHLIIKEKRAARQRDPLQRGLDNIPHANLVEGLIG
;
A
#
# COMPACT_ATOMS: atom_id res chain seq x y z
N MET A 1 -3.25 -26.09 -68.81
CA MET A 1 -4.64 -25.67 -68.50
C MET A 1 -4.66 -24.15 -68.41
N LYS A 2 -5.31 -23.43 -69.33
CA LYS A 2 -5.38 -21.96 -69.28
C LYS A 2 -6.37 -21.57 -68.17
N ILE A 3 -5.90 -20.88 -67.15
CA ILE A 3 -6.75 -20.40 -66.05
C ILE A 3 -7.59 -19.23 -66.59
N ASN A 4 -8.92 -19.37 -66.55
CA ASN A 4 -9.86 -18.35 -67.00
C ASN A 4 -9.77 -17.10 -66.10
N LEU A 5 -9.98 -15.92 -66.68
CA LEU A 5 -9.85 -14.63 -66.00
C LEU A 5 -10.69 -14.55 -64.71
N THR A 6 -11.90 -15.11 -64.74
CA THR A 6 -12.83 -15.20 -63.60
C THR A 6 -12.25 -15.99 -62.43
N THR A 7 -11.51 -17.08 -62.68
CA THR A 7 -10.86 -17.88 -61.64
C THR A 7 -9.74 -17.11 -60.94
N LYS A 8 -8.97 -16.29 -61.69
CA LYS A 8 -7.93 -15.43 -61.11
C LYS A 8 -8.53 -14.34 -60.22
N LEU A 9 -9.62 -13.71 -60.66
CA LEU A 9 -10.39 -12.73 -59.88
C LEU A 9 -10.95 -13.33 -58.59
N PHE A 10 -11.56 -14.52 -58.67
CA PHE A 10 -12.12 -15.20 -57.51
C PHE A 10 -11.04 -15.60 -56.49
N ALA A 11 -9.90 -16.10 -56.97
CA ALA A 11 -8.76 -16.42 -56.12
C ALA A 11 -8.21 -15.17 -55.40
N GLY A 12 -8.08 -14.03 -56.10
CA GLY A 12 -7.67 -12.77 -55.49
C GLY A 12 -8.66 -12.28 -54.43
N PHE A 13 -9.96 -12.40 -54.69
CA PHE A 13 -11.00 -12.05 -53.73
C PHE A 13 -10.96 -12.92 -52.46
N LEU A 14 -10.79 -14.24 -52.61
CA LEU A 14 -10.61 -15.15 -51.48
C LEU A 14 -9.36 -14.81 -50.66
N LEU A 15 -8.26 -14.43 -51.33
CA LEU A 15 -7.02 -14.02 -50.67
C LEU A 15 -7.23 -12.75 -49.84
N LEU A 16 -7.92 -11.74 -50.41
CA LEU A 16 -8.28 -10.51 -49.69
C LEU A 16 -9.20 -10.79 -48.50
N LEU A 17 -10.19 -11.68 -48.67
CA LEU A 17 -11.10 -12.07 -47.61
C LEU A 17 -10.35 -12.77 -46.46
N GLY A 18 -9.43 -13.68 -46.79
CA GLY A 18 -8.59 -14.37 -45.82
C GLY A 18 -7.67 -13.40 -45.06
N LEU A 19 -7.04 -12.46 -45.76
CA LEU A 19 -6.23 -11.41 -45.15
C LEU A 19 -7.06 -10.53 -44.20
N PHE A 20 -8.26 -10.13 -44.63
CA PHE A 20 -9.18 -9.34 -43.82
C PHE A 20 -9.61 -10.10 -42.55
N ALA A 21 -9.97 -11.37 -42.68
CA ALA A 21 -10.30 -12.22 -41.54
C ALA A 21 -9.13 -12.37 -40.56
N ALA A 22 -7.90 -12.53 -41.07
CA ALA A 22 -6.70 -12.57 -40.24
C ALA A 22 -6.49 -11.27 -39.45
N VAL A 23 -6.64 -10.11 -40.10
CA VAL A 23 -6.54 -8.80 -39.44
C VAL A 23 -7.59 -8.64 -38.35
N LEU A 24 -8.84 -9.02 -38.61
CA LEU A 24 -9.91 -8.98 -37.61
C LEU A 24 -9.58 -9.84 -36.39
N LEU A 25 -9.09 -11.06 -36.61
CA LEU A 25 -8.77 -12.01 -35.56
C LEU A 25 -7.61 -11.50 -34.68
N LEU A 26 -6.56 -10.96 -35.31
CA LEU A 26 -5.45 -10.31 -34.60
C LEU A 26 -5.94 -9.10 -33.79
N ASN A 27 -6.75 -8.23 -34.39
CA ASN A 27 -7.26 -7.04 -33.71
C ASN A 27 -8.10 -7.41 -32.48
N TYR A 28 -8.96 -8.42 -32.59
CA TYR A 28 -9.76 -8.92 -31.48
C TYR A 28 -8.89 -9.44 -30.31
N GLN A 29 -7.81 -10.17 -30.62
CA GLN A 29 -6.86 -10.63 -29.60
C GLN A 29 -6.12 -9.47 -28.94
N LEU A 30 -5.68 -8.47 -29.72
CA LEU A 30 -5.00 -7.28 -29.20
C LEU A 30 -5.93 -6.47 -28.30
N ALA A 31 -7.19 -6.27 -28.69
CA ALA A 31 -8.18 -5.58 -27.88
C ALA A 31 -8.36 -6.26 -26.50
N GLY A 32 -8.42 -7.60 -26.48
CA GLY A 32 -8.46 -8.37 -25.23
C GLY A 32 -7.20 -8.22 -24.36
N GLN A 33 -6.02 -8.13 -24.98
CA GLN A 33 -4.76 -7.88 -24.25
C GLN A 33 -4.72 -6.48 -23.63
N VAL A 34 -5.13 -5.46 -24.39
CA VAL A 34 -5.19 -4.08 -23.92
C VAL A 34 -6.11 -3.98 -22.70
N LEU A 35 -7.30 -4.59 -22.76
CA LEU A 35 -8.24 -4.56 -21.64
C LEU A 35 -7.65 -5.19 -20.37
N ARG A 36 -7.03 -6.38 -20.47
CA ARG A 36 -6.38 -7.03 -19.32
C ARG A 36 -5.22 -6.22 -18.77
N ASN A 37 -4.45 -5.58 -19.65
CA ASN A 37 -3.32 -4.75 -19.22
C ASN A 37 -3.82 -3.49 -18.49
N SER A 38 -4.88 -2.85 -18.98
CA SER A 38 -5.53 -1.72 -18.31
C SER A 38 -6.03 -2.11 -16.92
N GLN A 39 -6.71 -3.26 -16.78
CA GLN A 39 -7.17 -3.76 -15.47
C GLN A 39 -6.01 -4.01 -14.49
N ARG A 40 -4.87 -4.54 -14.98
CA ARG A 40 -3.67 -4.75 -14.15
C ARG A 40 -3.05 -3.43 -13.69
N VAL A 41 -2.99 -2.43 -14.57
CA VAL A 41 -2.50 -1.09 -14.24
C VAL A 41 -3.40 -0.44 -13.19
N GLU A 42 -4.72 -0.51 -13.38
CA GLU A 42 -5.70 0.00 -12.42
C GLU A 42 -5.55 -0.66 -11.04
N ALA A 43 -5.49 -2.00 -10.98
CA ALA A 43 -5.26 -2.73 -9.73
C ALA A 43 -3.96 -2.30 -9.03
N SER A 44 -2.87 -2.13 -9.78
CA SER A 44 -1.59 -1.66 -9.26
C SER A 44 -1.67 -0.22 -8.70
N GLN A 45 -2.42 0.66 -9.37
CA GLN A 45 -2.66 2.03 -8.89
C GLN A 45 -3.44 2.02 -7.57
N HIS A 46 -4.48 1.18 -7.46
CA HIS A 46 -5.25 1.01 -6.22
C HIS A 46 -4.37 0.50 -5.06
N ILE A 47 -3.60 -0.56 -5.28
CA ILE A 47 -2.66 -1.11 -4.28
C ILE A 47 -1.66 -0.04 -3.82
N SER A 48 -1.12 0.75 -4.76
CA SER A 48 -0.17 1.83 -4.46
C SER A 48 -0.80 2.96 -3.64
N ALA A 49 -2.05 3.33 -3.96
CA ALA A 49 -2.79 4.34 -3.22
C ALA A 49 -3.13 3.87 -1.79
N ASP A 50 -3.54 2.61 -1.63
CA ASP A 50 -3.83 2.00 -0.33
C ASP A 50 -2.56 1.91 0.53
N GLY A 51 -1.43 1.49 -0.06
CA GLY A 51 -0.13 1.48 0.61
C GLY A 51 0.35 2.88 1.03
N THR A 52 0.12 3.89 0.18
CA THR A 52 0.44 5.30 0.52
C THR A 52 -0.43 5.79 1.68
N THR A 53 -1.71 5.42 1.70
CA THR A 53 -2.63 5.79 2.78
C THR A 53 -2.23 5.13 4.10
N LEU A 54 -1.85 3.85 4.05
CA LEU A 54 -1.30 3.12 5.19
C LEU A 54 -0.05 3.84 5.76
N LEU A 55 0.89 4.23 4.90
CA LEU A 55 2.09 4.97 5.32
C LEU A 55 1.74 6.32 5.96
N ARG A 56 0.83 7.09 5.38
CA ARG A 56 0.40 8.38 5.95
C ARG A 56 -0.18 8.22 7.35
N SER A 57 -1.03 7.21 7.56
CA SER A 57 -1.57 6.95 8.91
C SER A 57 -0.47 6.64 9.92
N ILE A 58 0.57 5.88 9.56
CA ILE A 58 1.72 5.63 10.45
C ILE A 58 2.46 6.94 10.77
N ILE A 59 2.68 7.80 9.77
CA ILE A 59 3.34 9.12 9.96
C ILE A 59 2.51 10.02 10.88
N ASP A 60 1.19 10.05 10.73
CA ASP A 60 0.31 10.85 11.59
C ASP A 60 0.35 10.34 13.04
N MET A 61 0.37 9.01 13.23
CA MET A 61 0.54 8.43 14.56
C MET A 61 1.89 8.80 15.17
N GLU A 62 2.97 8.72 14.39
CA GLU A 62 4.31 9.10 14.84
C GLU A 62 4.40 10.58 15.21
N THR A 63 3.81 11.44 14.38
CA THR A 63 3.76 12.89 14.62
C THR A 63 3.02 13.20 15.92
N GLY A 64 1.86 12.55 16.14
CA GLY A 64 1.10 12.67 17.37
C GLY A 64 1.87 12.18 18.60
N PHE A 65 2.50 11.01 18.50
CA PHE A 65 3.35 10.45 19.55
C PHE A 65 4.52 11.38 19.91
N ARG A 66 5.29 11.86 18.93
CA ARG A 66 6.40 12.80 19.16
C ARG A 66 5.92 14.10 19.79
N GLY A 67 4.81 14.65 19.31
CA GLY A 67 4.20 15.84 19.89
C GLY A 67 3.78 15.65 21.35
N TYR A 68 3.21 14.49 21.68
CA TYR A 68 2.90 14.09 23.05
C TYR A 68 4.16 13.99 23.93
N LEU A 69 5.24 13.38 23.42
CA LEU A 69 6.49 13.29 24.19
C LEU A 69 7.09 14.67 24.48
N LEU A 70 7.03 15.60 23.53
CA LEU A 70 7.57 16.94 23.70
C LEU A 70 6.79 17.76 24.73
N ILE A 71 5.46 17.83 24.59
CA ILE A 71 4.61 18.80 25.31
C ILE A 71 3.77 18.14 26.41
N GLY A 72 3.44 16.86 26.24
CA GLY A 72 2.57 16.07 27.13
C GLY A 72 1.10 16.44 27.08
N ASN A 73 0.64 17.06 25.98
CA ASN A 73 -0.78 17.27 25.73
C ASN A 73 -1.41 15.99 25.18
N GLU A 74 -2.37 15.41 25.90
CA GLU A 74 -3.08 14.17 25.53
C GLU A 74 -3.79 14.26 24.16
N GLN A 75 -4.24 15.44 23.72
CA GLN A 75 -4.86 15.62 22.39
C GLN A 75 -3.91 15.28 21.23
N MET A 76 -2.59 15.34 21.46
CA MET A 76 -1.61 14.92 20.45
C MET A 76 -1.69 13.42 20.15
N LEU A 77 -2.28 12.62 21.05
CA LEU A 77 -2.45 11.17 20.86
C LEU A 77 -3.74 10.80 20.11
N ASP A 78 -4.60 11.76 19.77
CA ASP A 78 -5.81 11.50 18.97
C ASP A 78 -5.48 10.82 17.62
N PRO A 79 -4.55 11.35 16.78
CA PRO A 79 -4.14 10.67 15.55
C PRO A 79 -3.42 9.33 15.81
N TYR A 80 -2.72 9.19 16.94
CA TYR A 80 -2.09 7.94 17.33
C TYR A 80 -3.13 6.83 17.52
N TYR A 81 -4.15 7.06 18.35
CA TYR A 81 -5.17 6.05 18.62
C TYR A 81 -6.13 5.84 17.44
N ALA A 82 -6.38 6.87 16.62
CA ALA A 82 -7.14 6.72 15.39
C ALA A 82 -6.41 5.80 14.39
N GLY A 83 -5.13 6.06 14.15
CA GLY A 83 -4.31 5.25 13.25
C GLY A 83 -4.17 3.79 13.72
N GLU A 84 -4.01 3.55 15.03
CA GLU A 84 -3.90 2.20 15.57
C GLU A 84 -5.14 1.34 15.25
N ARG A 85 -6.34 1.90 15.40
CA ARG A 85 -7.59 1.21 15.11
C ARG A 85 -7.78 0.94 13.63
N ASP A 86 -7.46 1.92 12.79
CA ASP A 86 -7.69 1.85 11.34
C ASP A 86 -6.67 0.94 10.63
N LEU A 87 -5.41 1.00 11.04
CA LEU A 87 -4.32 0.29 10.38
C LEU A 87 -4.48 -1.23 10.44
N LEU A 88 -5.06 -1.77 11.51
CA LEU A 88 -5.28 -3.22 11.62
C LEU A 88 -6.16 -3.75 10.47
N THR A 89 -7.19 -3.00 10.11
CA THR A 89 -8.09 -3.32 8.99
C THR A 89 -7.40 -3.11 7.65
N ARG A 90 -6.65 -2.01 7.49
CA ARG A 90 -5.92 -1.69 6.25
C ARG A 90 -4.85 -2.72 5.91
N PHE A 91 -4.11 -3.22 6.91
CA PHE A 91 -3.15 -4.32 6.71
C PHE A 91 -3.83 -5.59 6.19
N ASN A 92 -5.01 -5.93 6.69
CA ASN A 92 -5.73 -7.11 6.22
C ASN A 92 -6.24 -6.92 4.77
N GLN A 93 -6.87 -5.77 4.49
CA GLN A 93 -7.38 -5.44 3.15
C GLN A 93 -6.28 -5.46 2.09
N LEU A 94 -5.15 -4.81 2.36
CA LEU A 94 -4.03 -4.76 1.42
C LEU A 94 -3.39 -6.15 1.25
N ARG A 95 -3.40 -7.00 2.29
CA ARG A 95 -2.91 -8.37 2.19
C ARG A 95 -3.79 -9.23 1.27
N ASP A 96 -5.11 -9.05 1.35
CA ASP A 96 -6.07 -9.78 0.53
C ASP A 96 -5.98 -9.38 -0.95
N GLN A 97 -5.74 -8.09 -1.23
CA GLN A 97 -5.47 -7.59 -2.59
C GLN A 97 -4.18 -8.18 -3.20
N LEU A 98 -3.19 -8.51 -2.37
CA LEU A 98 -1.87 -9.02 -2.78
C LEU A 98 -1.81 -10.56 -2.85
N THR A 99 -2.90 -11.23 -3.22
CA THR A 99 -2.95 -12.71 -3.25
C THR A 99 -2.04 -13.33 -4.32
N ASP A 100 -1.98 -12.73 -5.49
CA ASP A 100 -1.17 -13.24 -6.60
C ASP A 100 0.26 -12.64 -6.63
N GLU A 101 0.61 -11.84 -5.62
CA GLU A 101 1.83 -11.02 -5.58
C GLU A 101 2.68 -11.34 -4.33
N PRO A 102 3.32 -12.53 -4.27
CA PRO A 102 3.94 -13.05 -3.05
C PRO A 102 5.04 -12.16 -2.47
N ILE A 103 5.82 -11.50 -3.34
CA ILE A 103 6.90 -10.58 -2.93
C ILE A 103 6.31 -9.35 -2.22
N GLN A 104 5.23 -8.79 -2.75
CA GLN A 104 4.57 -7.61 -2.16
C GLN A 104 3.87 -7.98 -0.85
N ARG A 105 3.26 -9.17 -0.80
CA ARG A 105 2.68 -9.72 0.44
C ARG A 105 3.73 -9.87 1.54
N GLN A 106 4.90 -10.43 1.24
CA GLN A 106 5.98 -10.55 2.21
C GLN A 106 6.47 -9.19 2.73
N ARG A 107 6.56 -8.19 1.85
CA ARG A 107 6.89 -6.81 2.26
C ARG A 107 5.84 -6.25 3.21
N LEU A 108 4.56 -6.43 2.89
CA LEU A 108 3.46 -5.97 3.74
C LEU A 108 3.47 -6.67 5.12
N ASP A 109 3.71 -7.97 5.16
CA ASP A 109 3.81 -8.73 6.41
C ASP A 109 5.01 -8.25 7.26
N THR A 110 6.12 -7.90 6.62
CA THR A 110 7.28 -7.29 7.28
C THR A 110 6.94 -5.92 7.85
N THR A 111 6.28 -5.05 7.08
CA THR A 111 5.81 -3.74 7.55
C THR A 111 4.84 -3.88 8.72
N ARG A 112 3.94 -4.86 8.69
CA ARG A 112 3.01 -5.15 9.79
C ARG A 112 3.76 -5.56 11.05
N HIS A 113 4.78 -6.41 10.93
CA HIS A 113 5.59 -6.83 12.06
C HIS A 113 6.33 -5.65 12.70
N LEU A 114 6.98 -4.82 11.88
CA LEU A 114 7.66 -3.60 12.35
C LEU A 114 6.68 -2.63 13.03
N PHE A 115 5.48 -2.48 12.47
CA PHE A 115 4.43 -1.65 13.06
C PHE A 115 3.97 -2.19 14.43
N GLN A 116 3.84 -3.52 14.59
CA GLN A 116 3.49 -4.14 15.88
C GLN A 116 4.58 -3.94 16.94
N GLN A 117 5.85 -4.02 16.54
CA GLN A 117 6.97 -3.73 17.43
C GLN A 117 6.96 -2.26 17.86
N TRP A 118 6.79 -1.35 16.89
CA TRP A 118 6.71 0.08 17.15
C TRP A 118 5.56 0.46 18.08
N THR A 119 4.34 -0.05 17.83
CA THR A 119 3.16 0.21 18.68
C THR A 119 3.31 -0.33 20.10
N SER A 120 3.88 -1.53 20.25
CA SER A 120 4.18 -2.10 21.58
C SER A 120 5.13 -1.21 22.37
N TYR A 121 6.15 -0.69 21.69
CA TYR A 121 7.11 0.22 22.24
C TYR A 121 6.51 1.59 22.60
N THR A 122 5.76 2.23 21.68
CA THR A 122 5.15 3.53 21.94
C THR A 122 4.13 3.47 23.07
N HIS A 123 3.41 2.36 23.23
CA HIS A 123 2.53 2.13 24.39
C HIS A 123 3.27 2.16 25.73
N LEU A 124 4.43 1.51 25.79
CA LEU A 124 5.27 1.55 26.98
C LEU A 124 5.67 3.00 27.30
N ILE A 125 6.17 3.74 26.32
CA ILE A 125 6.64 5.11 26.55
C ILE A 125 5.51 6.07 26.89
N ILE A 126 4.34 5.96 26.24
CA ILE A 126 3.16 6.77 26.60
C ILE A 126 2.79 6.52 28.07
N LYS A 127 2.75 5.25 28.51
CA LYS A 127 2.47 4.90 29.90
C LYS A 127 3.49 5.51 30.86
N GLU A 128 4.77 5.43 30.54
CA GLU A 128 5.84 5.98 31.38
C GLU A 128 5.83 7.51 31.43
N LYS A 129 5.58 8.18 30.30
CA LYS A 129 5.39 9.63 30.20
C LYS A 129 4.22 10.08 31.07
N ARG A 130 3.08 9.38 31.04
CA ARG A 130 1.94 9.66 31.93
C ARG A 130 2.33 9.53 33.40
N ALA A 131 3.01 8.45 33.78
CA ALA A 131 3.46 8.22 35.15
C ALA A 131 4.51 9.24 35.62
N ALA A 132 5.37 9.74 34.72
CA ALA A 132 6.31 10.81 35.00
C ALA A 132 5.58 12.14 35.23
N ARG A 133 4.62 12.49 34.38
CA ARG A 133 3.80 13.71 34.53
C ARG A 133 2.90 13.72 35.76
N GLN A 134 2.46 12.55 36.22
CA GLN A 134 1.73 12.43 37.50
C GLN A 134 2.61 12.78 38.70
N ARG A 135 3.93 12.52 38.61
CA ARG A 135 4.91 12.86 39.64
C ARG A 135 5.41 14.29 39.54
N ASP A 136 5.58 14.79 38.32
CA ASP A 136 6.01 16.15 38.01
C ASP A 136 5.17 16.74 36.87
N PRO A 137 4.21 17.65 37.17
CA PRO A 137 3.37 18.29 36.15
C PRO A 137 4.15 19.12 35.12
N LEU A 138 5.37 19.54 35.44
CA LEU A 138 6.25 20.31 34.55
C LEU A 138 7.16 19.43 33.70
N GLN A 139 7.05 18.10 33.81
CA GLN A 139 7.83 17.15 33.03
C GLN A 139 7.63 17.38 31.52
N ARG A 140 8.74 17.62 30.83
CA ARG A 140 8.82 17.84 29.38
C ARG A 140 9.86 16.90 28.77
N GLY A 141 9.71 16.63 27.48
CA GLY A 141 10.62 15.73 26.76
C GLY A 141 10.67 14.33 27.38
N LEU A 142 11.87 13.74 27.37
CA LEU A 142 12.12 12.36 27.79
C LEU A 142 12.79 12.23 29.17
N ASP A 143 12.99 13.36 29.87
CA ASP A 143 13.68 13.36 31.16
C ASP A 143 12.92 12.50 32.18
N ASN A 144 13.68 11.68 32.92
CA ASN A 144 13.20 10.76 33.96
C ASN A 144 12.19 9.70 33.48
N ILE A 145 12.18 9.40 32.17
CA ILE A 145 11.43 8.27 31.60
C ILE A 145 12.34 7.02 31.60
N PRO A 146 11.95 5.91 32.25
CA PRO A 146 12.79 4.72 32.41
C PRO A 146 13.37 4.15 31.11
N HIS A 147 12.58 4.14 30.03
CA HIS A 147 13.00 3.59 28.74
C HIS A 147 13.17 4.67 27.66
N ALA A 148 13.55 5.89 28.05
CA ALA A 148 13.81 6.99 27.11
C ALA A 148 14.85 6.64 26.02
N ASN A 149 15.84 5.81 26.35
CA ASN A 149 16.90 5.38 25.43
C ASN A 149 16.39 4.51 24.26
N LEU A 150 15.25 3.83 24.42
CA LEU A 150 14.61 3.10 23.33
C LEU A 150 14.03 4.04 22.27
N VAL A 151 13.82 5.32 22.61
CA VAL A 151 13.36 6.35 21.67
C VAL A 151 14.44 6.65 20.65
N GLU A 152 15.70 6.78 21.05
CA GLU A 152 16.82 7.11 20.17
C GLU A 152 17.18 5.96 19.21
N GLY A 153 17.08 4.71 19.66
CA GLY A 153 17.45 3.54 18.86
C GLY A 153 16.51 3.20 17.69
N LEU A 154 15.33 3.81 17.63
CA LEU A 154 14.31 3.56 16.59
C LEU A 154 14.19 4.69 15.57
N ILE A 155 14.93 5.80 15.74
CA ILE A 155 14.87 6.96 14.82
C ILE A 155 15.92 6.86 13.70
N GLY A 156 16.88 5.95 13.82
CA GLY A 156 18.04 5.89 12.92
C GLY A 156 19.11 6.90 13.29
#